data_AF-A0A2M7CJ91-F1
#
_entry.id   AF-A0A2M7CJ91-F1
#
_cell.length_a   1.000
_cell.length_b   1.000
_cell.length_c   1.000
_cell.angle_alpha   90.00
_cell.angle_beta   90.00
_cell.angle_gamma   90.00
#
_symmetry.space_group_name_H-M   'P 1'
#
loop_
_entity.id
_entity.type
_entity.pdbx_description
1 polymer ?
#
loop_
_entity_poly.entity_id
_entity_poly.type
_entity_poly.pdbx_seq_one_letter_code
_entity_poly.pdbx_strand_id
1 'polypeptide(L)'
;MFQNKKFNNLSTFEERLKYLEDNLAQVQASTKTFFKYFSPIHNKLRASFKPYYFWHLVRYSSLVHWLILILTFIYLIALIVALTSTQYLL
;
A
#
# COMPACT_ATOMS: atom_id res chain seq x y z
N MET A 1 -9.75 -6.56 -12.66
CA MET A 1 -11.07 -6.82 -13.28
C MET A 1 -11.45 -8.28 -12.99
N PHE A 2 -11.76 -8.62 -11.74
CA PHE A 2 -11.94 -10.01 -11.27
C PHE A 2 -13.20 -10.24 -10.41
N GLN A 3 -14.17 -9.31 -10.42
CA GLN A 3 -15.20 -9.25 -9.38
C GLN A 3 -16.66 -9.30 -9.91
N ASN A 4 -16.88 -9.76 -11.15
CA ASN A 4 -18.22 -9.77 -11.74
C ASN A 4 -19.06 -10.99 -11.30
N LYS A 5 -18.43 -12.16 -11.13
CA LYS A 5 -19.13 -13.41 -10.82
C LYS A 5 -19.72 -13.45 -9.40
N LYS A 6 -19.01 -12.87 -8.41
CA LYS A 6 -19.46 -12.83 -7.00
C LYS A 6 -20.63 -11.87 -6.82
N PHE A 7 -20.60 -10.69 -7.44
CA PHE A 7 -21.66 -9.69 -7.34
C PHE A 7 -22.99 -10.18 -7.96
N ASN A 8 -22.92 -10.86 -9.10
CA ASN A 8 -24.12 -11.35 -9.79
C ASN A 8 -24.83 -12.48 -9.03
N ASN A 9 -24.12 -13.21 -8.17
CA ASN A 9 -24.66 -14.27 -7.32
C ASN A 9 -25.31 -13.76 -6.02
N LEU A 10 -25.26 -12.46 -5.73
CA LEU A 10 -25.92 -11.87 -4.56
C LEU A 10 -27.42 -11.73 -4.82
N SER A 11 -28.23 -12.23 -3.90
CA SER A 11 -29.66 -12.42 -4.07
C SER A 11 -30.48 -11.19 -3.67
N THR A 12 -30.01 -10.45 -2.66
CA THR A 12 -30.71 -9.29 -2.13
C THR A 12 -30.01 -7.97 -2.47
N PHE A 13 -30.76 -6.89 -2.42
CA PHE A 13 -30.22 -5.54 -2.55
C PHE A 13 -29.22 -5.23 -1.42
N GLU A 14 -29.52 -5.66 -0.20
CA GLU A 14 -28.68 -5.46 0.99
C GLU A 14 -27.31 -6.14 0.86
N GLU A 15 -27.29 -7.37 0.33
CA GLU A 15 -26.04 -8.11 0.04
C GLU A 15 -25.18 -7.36 -0.98
N ARG A 16 -25.81 -6.85 -2.05
CA ARG A 16 -25.13 -6.07 -3.09
C ARG A 16 -24.61 -4.74 -2.55
N LEU A 17 -25.39 -4.06 -1.72
CA LEU A 17 -25.01 -2.80 -1.09
C LEU A 17 -23.80 -3.00 -0.18
N LYS A 18 -23.86 -3.97 0.74
CA LYS A 18 -22.75 -4.32 1.63
C LYS A 18 -21.48 -4.68 0.87
N TYR A 19 -21.61 -5.45 -0.20
CA TYR A 19 -20.47 -5.79 -1.05
C TYR A 19 -19.83 -4.53 -1.69
N LEU A 20 -20.63 -3.59 -2.17
CA LEU A 20 -20.13 -2.35 -2.75
C LEU A 20 -19.46 -1.47 -1.68
N GLU A 21 -20.04 -1.38 -0.48
CA GLU A 21 -19.46 -0.68 0.67
C GLU A 21 -18.09 -1.25 1.05
N ASP A 22 -17.96 -2.58 1.14
CA ASP A 22 -16.71 -3.25 1.47
C ASP A 22 -15.62 -2.98 0.41
N ASN A 23 -15.98 -3.01 -0.87
CA ASN A 23 -15.04 -2.69 -1.95
C ASN A 23 -14.65 -1.21 -1.94
N LEU A 24 -15.60 -0.32 -1.68
CA LEU A 24 -15.35 1.11 -1.56
C LEU A 24 -14.39 1.39 -0.39
N ALA A 25 -14.60 0.74 0.76
CA ALA A 25 -13.74 0.85 1.92
C ALA A 25 -12.31 0.38 1.62
N GLN A 26 -12.13 -0.73 0.90
CA GLN A 26 -10.80 -1.18 0.45
C GLN A 26 -10.13 -0.18 -0.47
N VAL A 27 -10.86 0.35 -1.46
CA VAL A 27 -10.32 1.35 -2.38
C VAL A 27 -9.92 2.63 -1.63
N GLN A 28 -10.75 3.12 -0.71
CA GLN A 28 -10.43 4.29 0.10
C GLN A 28 -9.21 4.05 1.00
N ALA A 29 -9.12 2.89 1.64
CA ALA A 29 -7.95 2.50 2.43
C ALA A 29 -6.66 2.54 1.58
N SER A 30 -6.72 2.05 0.34
CA SER A 30 -5.58 2.06 -0.60
C SER A 30 -5.16 3.46 -1.10
N THR A 31 -5.92 4.51 -0.80
CA THR A 31 -5.60 5.90 -1.19
C THR A 31 -5.07 6.75 -0.04
N LYS A 32 -5.17 6.25 1.20
CA LYS A 32 -4.64 6.95 2.37
C LYS A 32 -3.13 6.94 2.32
N THR A 33 -2.55 8.13 2.40
CA THR A 33 -1.11 8.34 2.49
C THR A 33 -0.79 9.03 3.81
N PHE A 34 0.36 8.72 4.39
CA PHE A 34 0.80 9.36 5.64
C PHE A 34 1.01 10.86 5.47
N PHE A 35 1.56 11.26 4.31
CA PHE A 35 1.81 12.65 3.96
C PHE A 35 0.87 13.10 2.85
N LYS A 36 -0.02 14.05 3.17
CA LYS A 36 -1.02 14.58 2.21
C LYS A 36 -0.40 15.11 0.92
N TYR A 37 0.79 15.70 0.97
CA TYR A 37 1.52 16.20 -0.20
C TYR A 37 1.90 15.11 -1.21
N PHE A 38 2.12 13.87 -0.75
CA PHE A 38 2.47 12.74 -1.63
C PHE A 38 1.24 12.00 -2.17
N SER A 39 0.03 12.35 -1.73
CA SER A 39 -1.24 11.79 -2.23
C SER A 39 -1.37 11.80 -3.76
N PRO A 40 -1.10 12.90 -4.50
CA PRO A 40 -1.20 12.90 -5.97
C PRO A 40 -0.21 11.91 -6.62
N ILE A 41 1.02 11.84 -6.11
CA ILE A 41 2.05 10.93 -6.63
C ILE A 41 1.66 9.47 -6.32
N HIS A 42 1.23 9.20 -5.09
CA HIS A 42 0.76 7.88 -4.66
C HIS A 42 -0.42 7.40 -5.51
N ASN A 43 -1.40 8.27 -5.75
CA ASN A 43 -2.56 7.95 -6.58
C ASN A 43 -2.17 7.74 -8.04
N LYS A 44 -1.22 8.51 -8.58
CA LYS A 44 -0.68 8.30 -9.91
C LYS A 44 0.00 6.93 -10.03
N LEU A 45 0.90 6.59 -9.10
CA LEU A 45 1.58 5.28 -9.05
C LEU A 45 0.59 4.13 -8.90
N ARG A 46 -0.43 4.30 -8.06
CA ARG A 46 -1.53 3.34 -7.89
C ARG A 46 -2.34 3.15 -9.17
N ALA A 47 -2.62 4.21 -9.92
CA ALA A 47 -3.35 4.11 -11.18
C ALA A 47 -2.52 3.49 -12.31
N SER A 48 -1.22 3.80 -12.37
CA SER A 48 -0.34 3.37 -13.46
C SER A 48 0.28 1.99 -13.26
N PHE A 49 0.54 1.58 -12.02
CA PHE A 49 1.29 0.36 -11.73
C PHE A 49 0.43 -0.68 -11.01
N LYS A 50 -0.06 -1.66 -11.77
CA LYS A 50 -0.96 -2.73 -11.29
C LYS A 50 -0.41 -3.48 -10.06
N PRO A 51 0.87 -3.87 -9.99
CA PRO A 51 1.41 -4.54 -8.81
C PRO A 51 1.33 -3.67 -7.55
N TYR A 52 1.55 -2.36 -7.67
CA TYR A 52 1.41 -1.42 -6.56
C TYR A 52 -0.04 -1.22 -6.16
N TYR A 53 -0.97 -1.21 -7.11
CA TYR A 53 -2.40 -1.25 -6.80
C TYR A 53 -2.79 -2.52 -6.03
N PHE A 54 -2.40 -3.71 -6.51
CA PHE A 54 -2.71 -4.97 -5.85
C PHE A 54 -2.06 -5.09 -4.48
N TRP A 55 -0.82 -4.60 -4.34
CA TRP A 55 -0.15 -4.50 -3.05
C TRP A 55 -1.02 -3.79 -2.03
N HIS A 56 -1.55 -2.61 -2.38
CA HIS A 56 -2.37 -1.79 -1.49
C HIS A 56 -3.80 -2.31 -1.25
N LEU A 57 -4.24 -3.36 -1.95
CA LEU A 57 -5.52 -4.02 -1.69
C LEU A 57 -5.41 -5.14 -0.65
N VAL A 58 -4.20 -5.61 -0.33
CA VAL A 58 -4.01 -6.67 0.67
C VAL A 58 -4.24 -6.11 2.08
N ARG A 59 -5.01 -6.81 2.92
CA ARG A 59 -5.39 -6.38 4.29
C ARG A 59 -4.20 -5.95 5.17
N TYR A 60 -3.06 -6.63 5.04
CA TYR A 60 -1.86 -6.38 5.83
C TYR A 60 -0.80 -5.56 5.09
N SER A 61 -1.13 -5.01 3.92
CA SER A 61 -0.20 -4.22 3.10
C SER A 61 0.40 -3.04 3.83
N SER A 62 -0.39 -2.32 4.63
CA SER A 62 0.08 -1.21 5.46
C SER A 62 1.13 -1.68 6.48
N LEU A 63 0.89 -2.79 7.18
CA LEU A 63 1.84 -3.35 8.15
C LEU A 63 3.16 -3.75 7.47
N VAL A 64 3.07 -4.47 6.34
CA VAL A 64 4.26 -4.90 5.60
C VAL A 64 5.00 -3.69 5.02
N HIS A 65 4.28 -2.66 4.55
CA HIS A 65 4.88 -1.44 4.05
C HIS A 65 5.69 -0.71 5.12
N TRP A 66 5.14 -0.54 6.32
CA TRP A 66 5.87 0.06 7.45
C TRP A 66 7.07 -0.79 7.86
N LEU A 67 6.95 -2.11 7.89
CA LEU A 67 8.06 -3.01 8.19
C LEU A 67 9.21 -2.81 7.18
N ILE A 68 8.91 -2.78 5.88
CA ILE A 68 9.91 -2.56 4.83
C ILE A 68 10.56 -1.18 4.99
N LEU A 69 9.79 -0.13 5.28
CA LEU A 69 10.33 1.21 5.50
C LEU A 69 11.29 1.25 6.70
N ILE A 70 10.93 0.64 7.83
CA ILE A 70 11.77 0.58 9.02
C ILE A 70 13.07 -0.17 8.74
N LEU A 71 13.00 -1.35 8.11
CA LEU A 71 14.18 -2.14 7.79
C LEU A 71 15.11 -1.40 6.82
N THR A 72 14.54 -0.74 5.81
CA THR A 72 15.30 0.06 4.84
C THR A 72 16.00 1.24 5.52
N PHE A 73 15.30 1.90 6.45
CA PHE A 73 15.86 3.02 7.21
C PHE A 73 17.02 2.59 8.12
N ILE A 74 16.86 1.48 8.86
CA ILE A 74 17.92 0.91 9.69
C ILE A 74 19.13 0.54 8.83
N TYR A 75 18.90 -0.11 7.69
CA TYR A 75 19.96 -0.49 6.77
C TYR A 75 20.74 0.73 6.25
N LEU A 76 20.04 1.79 5.86
CA LEU A 76 20.67 3.04 5.41
C LEU A 76 21.52 3.68 6.51
N ILE A 77 21.05 3.71 7.76
CA ILE A 77 21.83 4.22 8.89
C ILE A 77 23.09 3.38 9.09
N ALA A 78 22.96 2.06 9.12
CA ALA A 78 24.09 1.15 9.30
C ALA A 78 25.13 1.33 8.18
N LEU A 79 24.68 1.50 6.93
CA LEU A 79 25.54 1.76 5.79
C LEU A 79 26.29 3.09 5.93
N ILE A 80 25.61 4.17 6.33
CA ILE A 80 26.24 5.48 6.56
C ILE A 80 27.31 5.38 7.65
N VAL A 81 26.99 4.72 8.77
CA VAL A 81 27.94 4.52 9.89
C VAL A 81 29.16 3.70 9.45
N ALA A 82 28.95 2.65 8.65
CA ALA A 82 30.05 1.85 8.11
C ALA A 82 30.96 2.67 7.18
N LEU A 83 30.37 3.47 6.29
CA LEU A 83 31.11 4.32 5.36
C LEU A 83 31.89 5.44 6.07
N THR A 84 31.30 6.08 7.09
CA THR A 84 32.01 7.13 7.85
C THR A 84 33.09 6.56 8.75
N SER A 85 32.87 5.41 9.39
CA SER A 85 33.88 4.76 10.24
C SER A 85 35.12 4.33 9.46
N THR A 86 34.99 3.92 8.20
CA THR A 86 36.15 3.61 7.34
C THR A 86 37.01 4.83 7.01
N GLN A 87 36.48 6.05 7.06
CA GLN A 87 37.26 7.28 6.83
C GLN A 87 38.16 7.66 8.02
N TYR A 88 37.90 7.13 9.22
CA TYR A 88 38.72 7.40 10.42
C TYR A 88 39.79 6.33 10.68
N LEU A 89 39.85 5.29 9.84
CA LEU A 89 40.81 4.19 9.92
C LEU A 89 41.88 4.22 8.81
N LEU A 90 41.82 5.22 7.92
CA LEU A 90 42.80 5.54 6.87
C LEU A 90 43.48 6.87 7.21
#